data_AF-A0A353ENT6-F1
#
_entry.id   AF-A0A353ENT6-F1
#
_cell.length_a   1.000
_cell.length_b   1.000
_cell.length_c   1.000
_cell.angle_alpha   90.00
_cell.angle_beta   90.00
_cell.angle_gamma   90.00
#
_symmetry.space_group_name_H-M   'P 1'
#
loop_
_entity.id
_entity.type
_entity.pdbx_description
1 polymer ?
#
loop_
_entity_poly.entity_id
_entity_poly.type
_entity_poly.pdbx_seq_one_letter_code
_entity_poly.pdbx_strand_id
1 'polypeptide(L)'
;MKLFILLILLCITFVSTSLASDSIQSGLSEEQLIRLKGQPYYQTEHYSHKKGEQVWLYTKKKEDKTVEEKKIIDSETQWPTLYRKTVTRTCDVGDVFMEVSQGVVKSVIPANAAMAYGPCVIATLEEFLPIVDGKPSEVRSRKTTKTALEKNGK
;
A
#
# COMPACT_ATOMS: atom_id res chain seq x y z
N MET A 1 -42.50 -41.80 9.89
CA MET A 1 -41.31 -41.43 10.69
C MET A 1 -40.06 -41.28 9.80
N LYS A 2 -39.96 -40.22 8.98
CA LYS A 2 -38.77 -39.98 8.14
C LYS A 2 -38.61 -38.51 7.73
N LEU A 3 -39.18 -37.58 8.48
CA LEU A 3 -39.26 -36.16 8.09
C LEU A 3 -38.90 -35.16 9.21
N PHE A 4 -38.25 -35.62 10.30
CA PHE A 4 -37.96 -34.77 11.47
C PHE A 4 -36.47 -34.62 11.80
N ILE A 5 -35.56 -35.23 11.03
CA ILE A 5 -34.10 -35.22 11.30
C ILE A 5 -33.36 -34.31 10.29
N LEU A 6 -34.06 -33.39 9.62
CA LEU A 6 -33.45 -32.45 8.67
C LEU A 6 -33.60 -30.98 9.11
N LEU A 7 -33.77 -30.73 10.41
CA LEU A 7 -33.96 -29.37 10.95
C LEU A 7 -32.96 -28.98 12.04
N ILE A 8 -32.03 -29.86 12.42
CA ILE A 8 -30.96 -29.55 13.39
C ILE A 8 -29.62 -29.24 12.69
N LEU A 9 -29.54 -29.41 11.36
CA LEU A 9 -28.31 -29.12 10.60
C LEU A 9 -28.24 -27.71 9.99
N LEU A 10 -29.19 -26.82 10.30
CA LEU A 10 -29.30 -25.49 9.67
C LEU A 10 -29.32 -24.31 10.67
N CYS A 11 -28.70 -24.48 11.84
CA CYS A 11 -28.44 -23.38 12.79
C CYS A 11 -26.95 -23.29 13.15
N ILE A 12 -26.05 -23.74 12.28
CA ILE A 12 -24.69 -23.22 12.23
C ILE A 12 -24.68 -22.20 11.09
N THR A 13 -25.52 -21.17 11.19
CA THR A 13 -25.23 -19.92 10.51
C THR A 13 -23.94 -19.43 11.13
N PHE A 14 -22.86 -19.70 10.41
CA PHE A 14 -21.60 -18.98 10.45
C PHE A 14 -21.90 -17.54 10.85
N VAL A 15 -21.74 -17.23 12.14
CA VAL A 15 -21.41 -15.88 12.55
C VAL A 15 -19.99 -15.73 12.06
N SER A 16 -19.87 -15.39 10.77
CA SER A 16 -18.69 -14.74 10.24
C SER A 16 -18.62 -13.40 10.97
N THR A 17 -18.21 -13.40 12.24
CA THR A 17 -17.60 -12.23 12.83
C THR A 17 -16.43 -11.94 11.91
N SER A 18 -16.64 -10.96 11.03
CA SER A 18 -15.59 -10.18 10.40
C SER A 18 -14.75 -9.58 11.53
N LEU A 19 -13.90 -10.41 12.13
CA LEU A 19 -12.85 -10.05 13.08
C LEU A 19 -11.66 -9.51 12.29
N ALA A 20 -11.94 -8.55 11.43
CA ALA A 20 -10.97 -7.79 10.67
C ALA A 20 -11.48 -6.35 10.56
N SER A 21 -11.89 -5.78 11.69
CA SER A 21 -11.96 -4.33 11.81
C SER A 21 -10.52 -3.84 11.89
N ASP A 22 -9.92 -3.61 10.73
CA ASP A 22 -8.59 -3.00 10.55
C ASP A 22 -8.47 -1.59 11.17
N SER A 23 -9.58 -1.08 11.70
CA SER A 23 -9.68 0.19 12.43
C SER A 23 -8.97 0.08 13.77
N ILE A 24 -7.83 0.77 13.90
CA ILE A 24 -7.28 1.07 15.22
C ILE A 24 -8.32 1.88 16.00
N GLN A 25 -8.59 1.46 17.23
CA GLN A 25 -9.47 2.19 18.15
C GLN A 25 -8.67 2.72 19.33
N SER A 26 -9.14 3.82 19.91
CA SER A 26 -8.64 4.31 21.19
C SER A 26 -8.78 3.24 22.28
N GLY A 27 -7.85 3.23 23.24
CA GLY A 27 -7.85 2.32 24.37
C GLY A 27 -6.94 1.10 24.23
N LEU A 28 -6.36 0.87 23.04
CA LEU A 28 -5.34 -0.16 22.85
C LEU A 28 -4.05 0.22 23.61
N SER A 29 -3.39 -0.78 24.20
CA SER A 29 -2.06 -0.58 24.75
C SER A 29 -1.02 -0.51 23.63
N GLU A 30 0.14 0.11 23.90
CA GLU A 30 1.28 0.15 22.98
C GLU A 30 1.67 -1.25 22.49
N GLU A 31 1.71 -2.24 23.38
CA GLU A 31 2.04 -3.62 23.02
C GLU A 31 1.01 -4.24 22.07
N GLN A 32 -0.28 -4.01 22.31
CA GLN A 32 -1.34 -4.49 21.42
C GLN A 32 -1.24 -3.82 20.05
N LEU A 33 -1.00 -2.51 20.04
CA LEU A 33 -0.85 -1.74 18.82
C LEU A 33 0.35 -2.23 17.99
N ILE A 34 1.50 -2.47 18.63
CA ILE A 34 2.70 -3.01 17.97
C ILE A 34 2.44 -4.42 17.44
N ARG A 35 1.71 -5.27 18.15
CA ARG A 35 1.34 -6.61 17.64
C ARG A 35 0.42 -6.54 16.43
N LEU A 36 -0.47 -5.54 16.37
CA LEU A 36 -1.45 -5.38 15.29
C LEU A 36 -0.89 -4.70 14.04
N LYS A 37 -0.11 -3.63 14.20
CA LYS A 37 0.36 -2.78 13.09
C LYS A 37 1.88 -2.76 12.92
N GLY A 38 2.62 -3.38 13.83
CA GLY A 38 4.07 -3.29 13.88
C GLY A 38 4.55 -1.99 14.53
N GLN A 39 5.85 -1.75 14.38
CA GLN A 39 6.48 -0.51 14.86
C GLN A 39 5.97 0.69 14.06
N PRO A 40 5.73 1.85 14.71
CA PRO A 40 5.40 3.06 13.99
C PRO A 40 6.56 3.49 13.09
N TYR A 41 6.24 4.17 11.98
CA TYR A 41 7.25 4.73 11.09
C TYR A 41 8.07 5.84 11.79
N TYR A 42 7.38 6.62 12.63
CA TYR A 42 7.99 7.67 13.44
C TYR A 42 7.31 7.72 14.80
N GLN A 43 8.09 7.89 15.86
CA GLN A 43 7.62 8.01 17.24
C GLN A 43 8.42 9.14 17.90
N THR A 44 7.71 10.11 18.47
CA THR A 44 8.32 11.21 19.23
C THR A 44 7.51 11.48 20.49
N GLU A 45 8.18 11.97 21.52
CA GLU A 45 7.50 12.61 22.64
C GLU A 45 6.76 13.85 22.13
N HIS A 46 5.52 14.03 22.57
CA HIS A 46 4.78 15.25 22.34
C HIS A 46 5.39 16.32 23.24
N TYR A 47 5.80 17.48 22.69
CA TYR A 47 6.34 18.60 23.48
C TYR A 47 5.24 19.33 24.29
N SER A 48 4.21 18.61 24.76
CA SER A 48 3.22 19.16 25.67
C SER A 48 3.81 19.22 27.08
N HIS A 49 3.20 20.02 27.95
CA HIS A 49 3.58 20.09 29.37
C HIS A 49 3.30 18.80 30.16
N LYS A 50 2.80 17.73 29.51
CA LYS A 50 2.45 16.47 30.16
C LYS A 50 3.48 15.41 29.82
N LYS A 51 4.20 14.94 30.84
CA LYS A 51 5.16 13.84 30.70
C LYS A 51 4.44 12.56 30.26
N GLY A 52 5.04 11.85 29.31
CA GLY A 52 4.56 10.54 28.85
C GLY A 52 3.48 10.59 27.77
N GLU A 53 3.28 11.74 27.12
CA GLU A 53 2.53 11.84 25.86
C GLU A 53 3.48 11.66 24.68
N GLN A 54 3.12 10.79 23.75
CA GLN A 54 3.86 10.48 22.54
C GLN A 54 2.94 10.59 21.33
N VAL A 55 3.52 10.96 20.20
CA VAL A 55 2.84 10.94 18.89
C VAL A 55 3.52 9.90 18.02
N TRP A 56 2.71 8.96 17.54
CA TRP A 56 3.13 7.90 16.65
C TRP A 56 2.54 8.17 15.26
N LEU A 57 3.34 7.99 14.22
CA LEU A 57 2.91 8.05 12.83
C LEU A 57 3.04 6.66 12.21
N TYR A 58 1.94 6.15 11.70
CA TYR A 58 1.94 5.01 10.79
C TYR A 58 1.82 5.49 9.35
N THR A 59 2.60 4.86 8.48
CA THR A 59 2.58 5.14 7.04
C THR A 59 2.04 3.92 6.29
N LYS A 60 1.57 4.17 5.07
CA LYS A 60 1.21 3.14 4.11
C LYS A 60 1.87 3.39 2.77
N LYS A 61 2.02 2.33 1.98
CA LYS A 61 2.50 2.42 0.61
C LYS A 61 1.40 2.97 -0.29
N LYS A 62 1.67 4.08 -0.96
CA LYS A 62 0.87 4.59 -2.08
C LYS A 62 1.62 4.32 -3.37
N GLU A 63 0.95 3.70 -4.34
CA GLU A 63 1.49 3.42 -5.66
C GLU A 63 0.75 4.23 -6.72
N ASP A 64 1.48 5.07 -7.44
CA ASP A 64 1.00 5.80 -8.60
C ASP A 64 1.65 5.20 -9.86
N LYS A 65 0.85 4.81 -10.85
CA LYS A 65 1.32 4.16 -12.08
C LYS A 65 0.95 4.98 -13.31
N THR A 66 1.95 5.34 -14.10
CA THR A 66 1.81 6.02 -15.39
C THR A 66 2.29 5.12 -16.51
N VAL A 67 1.50 5.00 -17.58
CA VAL A 67 1.84 4.20 -18.77
C VAL A 67 1.85 5.11 -19.99
N GLU A 68 2.97 5.15 -20.69
CA GLU A 68 3.14 5.84 -21.96
C GLU A 68 3.37 4.82 -23.07
N GLU A 69 2.60 4.91 -24.14
CA GLU A 69 2.69 4.00 -25.28
C GLU A 69 2.95 4.75 -26.57
N LYS A 70 3.85 4.21 -27.40
CA LYS A 70 4.19 4.78 -28.71
C LYS A 70 4.42 3.67 -29.73
N LYS A 71 3.83 3.80 -30.90
CA LYS A 71 4.17 2.96 -32.06
C LYS A 71 5.49 3.45 -32.65
N ILE A 72 6.44 2.54 -32.82
CA ILE A 72 7.74 2.79 -33.42
C ILE A 72 8.02 1.74 -34.49
N ILE A 73 8.99 2.01 -35.35
CA ILE A 73 9.65 0.97 -36.14
C ILE A 73 10.93 0.62 -35.39
N ASP A 74 11.08 -0.64 -35.02
CA ASP A 74 12.31 -1.14 -34.38
C ASP A 74 13.47 -1.01 -35.38
N SER A 75 14.55 -0.33 -35.00
CA SER A 75 15.69 -0.08 -35.89
C SER A 75 16.46 -1.35 -36.25
N GLU A 76 16.48 -2.36 -35.38
CA GLU A 76 17.21 -3.62 -35.60
C GLU A 76 16.41 -4.56 -36.48
N THR A 77 15.11 -4.71 -36.20
CA THR A 77 14.26 -5.70 -36.90
C THR A 77 13.46 -5.10 -38.07
N GLN A 78 13.30 -3.78 -38.13
CA GLN A 78 12.41 -3.07 -39.05
C GLN A 78 10.92 -3.45 -38.91
N TRP A 79 10.54 -4.05 -37.78
CA TRP A 79 9.16 -4.44 -37.51
C TRP A 79 8.39 -3.31 -36.82
N PRO A 80 7.07 -3.17 -37.09
CA PRO A 80 6.21 -2.32 -36.29
C PRO A 80 6.18 -2.83 -34.85
N THR A 81 6.55 -1.97 -33.90
CA THR A 81 6.69 -2.32 -32.49
C THR A 81 5.96 -1.30 -31.63
N LEU A 82 5.27 -1.77 -30.59
CA LEU A 82 4.73 -0.92 -29.54
C LEU A 82 5.79 -0.76 -28.45
N TYR A 83 6.35 0.44 -28.33
CA TYR A 83 7.15 0.82 -27.17
C TYR A 83 6.21 1.24 -26.05
N ARG A 84 6.31 0.56 -24.91
CA ARG A 84 5.57 0.89 -23.68
C ARG A 84 6.57 1.23 -22.59
N LYS A 85 6.41 2.42 -22.01
CA LYS A 85 7.13 2.86 -20.83
C LYS A 85 6.16 2.95 -19.67
N THR A 86 6.36 2.11 -18.67
CA THR A 86 5.62 2.15 -17.41
C THR A 86 6.49 2.78 -16.34
N VAL A 87 6.00 3.82 -15.69
CA VAL A 87 6.64 4.45 -14.53
C VAL A 87 5.76 4.18 -13.32
N THR A 88 6.30 3.47 -12.35
CA THR A 88 5.65 3.21 -11.06
C THR A 88 6.37 4.02 -9.98
N ARG A 89 5.62 4.86 -9.25
CA ARG A 89 6.10 5.62 -8.11
C ARG A 89 5.46 5.06 -6.84
N THR A 90 6.28 4.53 -5.94
CA THR A 90 5.83 3.98 -4.66
C THR A 90 6.37 4.85 -3.52
N CYS A 91 5.48 5.49 -2.75
CA CYS A 91 5.85 6.36 -1.65
C CYS A 91 5.30 5.86 -0.31
N ASP A 92 6.03 6.11 0.77
CA ASP A 92 5.48 6.01 2.13
C ASP A 92 4.71 7.29 2.46
N VAL A 93 3.39 7.21 2.45
CA VAL A 93 2.48 8.32 2.77
C VAL A 93 1.87 8.14 4.15
N GLY A 94 1.42 9.24 4.75
CA GLY A 94 0.77 9.18 6.05
C GLY A 94 -0.51 8.35 6.00
N ASP A 95 -0.66 7.44 6.95
CA ASP A 95 -1.92 6.73 7.16
C ASP A 95 -2.67 7.33 8.36
N VAL A 96 -2.03 7.31 9.53
CA VAL A 96 -2.66 7.75 10.78
C VAL A 96 -1.64 8.26 11.80
N PHE A 97 -2.00 9.34 12.48
CA PHE A 97 -1.36 9.81 13.70
C PHE A 97 -2.08 9.25 14.91
N MET A 98 -1.33 8.78 15.89
CA MET A 98 -1.86 8.31 17.16
C MET A 98 -1.23 9.08 18.30
N GLU A 99 -2.08 9.58 19.19
CA GLU A 99 -1.62 10.10 20.48
C GLU A 99 -1.64 8.95 21.47
N VAL A 100 -0.48 8.65 22.03
CA VAL A 100 -0.29 7.63 23.05
C VAL A 100 0.06 8.34 24.34
N SER A 101 -0.69 8.06 25.41
CA SER A 101 -0.42 8.64 26.72
C SER A 101 -0.42 7.53 27.74
N GLN A 102 0.68 7.45 28.50
CA GLN A 102 0.88 6.44 29.54
C GLN A 102 0.71 5.00 29.00
N GLY A 103 1.24 4.70 27.81
CA GLY A 103 1.17 3.36 27.25
C GLY A 103 -0.15 3.00 26.55
N VAL A 104 -1.09 3.94 26.39
CA VAL A 104 -2.43 3.69 25.84
C VAL A 104 -2.77 4.70 24.75
N VAL A 105 -3.31 4.22 23.63
CA VAL A 105 -3.82 5.04 22.52
C VAL A 105 -5.01 5.87 23.01
N LYS A 106 -4.88 7.19 22.96
CA LYS A 106 -5.93 8.14 23.35
C LYS A 106 -6.76 8.59 22.16
N SER A 107 -6.10 8.93 21.06
CA SER A 107 -6.74 9.43 19.86
C SER A 107 -6.10 8.84 18.60
N VAL A 108 -6.91 8.80 17.54
CA VAL A 108 -6.55 8.26 16.24
C VAL A 108 -6.98 9.29 15.21
N ILE A 109 -6.02 9.95 14.58
CA ILE A 109 -6.25 11.08 13.68
C ILE A 109 -5.75 10.66 12.28
N PRO A 110 -6.61 10.65 11.25
CA PRO A 110 -6.16 10.31 9.91
C PRO A 110 -5.08 11.28 9.43
N ALA A 111 -3.97 10.74 8.95
CA ALA A 111 -2.91 11.56 8.39
C ALA A 111 -3.27 12.01 6.96
N ASN A 112 -2.69 13.12 6.51
CA ASN A 112 -2.89 13.55 5.14
C ASN A 112 -2.14 12.62 4.18
N ALA A 113 -2.89 11.76 3.48
CA ALA A 113 -2.35 10.81 2.51
C ALA A 113 -1.67 11.46 1.29
N ALA A 114 -1.80 12.79 1.10
CA ALA A 114 -1.07 13.53 0.07
C ALA A 114 0.38 13.84 0.48
N MET A 115 0.72 13.75 1.77
CA MET A 115 2.06 14.03 2.27
C MET A 115 2.88 12.74 2.30
N ALA A 116 4.03 12.75 1.62
CA ALA A 116 5.01 11.68 1.71
C ALA A 116 5.92 11.93 2.94
N TYR A 117 6.00 10.95 3.83
CA TYR A 117 6.81 11.02 5.05
C TYR A 117 8.12 10.22 4.92
N GLY A 118 8.24 9.40 3.88
CA GLY A 118 9.44 8.64 3.56
C GLY A 118 9.92 8.83 2.13
N PRO A 119 10.95 8.09 1.72
CA PRO A 119 11.44 8.13 0.35
C PRO A 119 10.39 7.61 -0.62
N CYS A 120 10.41 8.14 -1.84
CA CYS A 120 9.68 7.56 -2.95
C CYS A 120 10.64 6.71 -3.80
N VAL A 121 10.22 5.50 -4.12
CA VAL A 121 10.91 4.60 -5.04
C VAL A 121 10.25 4.77 -6.41
N ILE A 122 11.04 5.15 -7.40
CA ILE A 122 10.60 5.19 -8.80
C ILE A 122 11.18 3.99 -9.52
N ALA A 123 10.32 3.19 -10.12
CA ALA A 123 10.68 2.08 -10.98
C ALA A 123 10.15 2.33 -12.40
N THR A 124 11.05 2.27 -13.38
CA THR A 124 10.69 2.33 -14.80
C THR A 124 10.78 0.94 -15.40
N LEU A 125 9.78 0.54 -16.17
CA LEU A 125 9.76 -0.66 -17.00
C LEU A 125 9.57 -0.23 -18.45
N GLU A 126 10.48 -0.64 -19.31
CA GLU A 126 10.40 -0.42 -20.75
C GLU A 126 10.19 -1.76 -21.45
N GLU A 127 9.20 -1.80 -22.33
CA GLU A 127 8.81 -2.98 -23.09
C GLU A 127 8.73 -2.62 -24.57
N PHE A 128 9.17 -3.55 -25.41
CA PHE A 128 9.13 -3.46 -26.87
C PHE A 128 8.33 -4.66 -27.36
N LEU A 129 7.09 -4.42 -27.75
CA LEU A 129 6.14 -5.47 -28.12
C LEU A 129 5.95 -5.47 -29.64
N PRO A 130 6.46 -6.47 -30.38
CA PRO A 130 6.27 -6.53 -31.83
C PRO A 130 4.78 -6.65 -32.15
N ILE A 131 4.31 -5.90 -33.15
CA ILE A 131 2.92 -5.90 -33.59
C ILE A 131 2.79 -6.96 -34.71
N VAL A 132 2.14 -8.07 -34.39
CA VAL A 132 1.85 -9.16 -35.33
C VAL A 132 0.35 -9.18 -35.57
N ASP A 133 -0.08 -9.20 -36.84
CA ASP A 133 -1.50 -9.18 -37.22
C ASP A 133 -2.32 -8.04 -36.59
N GLY A 134 -1.67 -6.87 -36.45
CA GLY A 134 -2.28 -5.67 -35.86
C GLY A 134 -2.41 -5.68 -34.33
N LYS A 135 -1.90 -6.70 -33.64
CA LYS A 135 -1.93 -6.81 -32.17
C LYS A 135 -0.52 -6.86 -31.58
N PRO A 136 -0.27 -6.21 -30.42
CA PRO A 136 0.99 -6.39 -29.70
C PRO A 136 1.14 -7.85 -29.28
N SER A 137 2.24 -8.49 -29.66
CA SER A 137 2.59 -9.82 -29.17
C SER A 137 3.28 -9.71 -27.81
N GLU A 138 2.87 -10.54 -26.85
CA GLU A 138 3.55 -10.64 -25.56
C GLU A 138 4.86 -11.42 -25.75
N VAL A 139 5.95 -10.71 -26.00
CA VAL A 139 7.29 -11.32 -26.10
C VAL A 139 8.22 -10.67 -25.09
N ARG A 140 8.80 -11.52 -24.23
CA ARG A 140 9.92 -11.30 -23.28
C ARG A 140 10.19 -9.81 -22.96
N SER A 141 9.50 -9.30 -21.97
CA SER A 141 9.80 -7.98 -21.41
C SER A 141 11.20 -7.96 -20.78
N ARG A 142 12.03 -7.02 -21.24
CA ARG A 142 13.37 -6.79 -20.68
C ARG A 142 13.23 -5.85 -19.49
N LYS A 143 12.93 -6.40 -18.31
CA LYS A 143 12.77 -5.62 -17.07
C LYS A 143 14.09 -4.95 -16.70
N THR A 144 14.20 -3.65 -16.99
CA THR A 144 15.33 -2.83 -16.56
C THR A 144 14.88 -2.01 -15.36
N THR A 145 15.05 -2.55 -14.16
CA THR A 145 14.74 -1.81 -12.94
C THR A 145 15.81 -0.75 -12.71
N LYS A 146 15.52 0.52 -13.03
CA LYS A 146 16.29 1.65 -12.51
C LYS A 146 15.57 2.16 -11.26
N THR A 147 16.17 1.93 -10.09
CA THR A 147 15.68 2.48 -8.82
C THR A 147 16.28 3.87 -8.64
N ALA A 148 15.46 4.90 -8.78
CA ALA A 148 15.83 6.26 -8.37
C ALA A 148 15.20 6.54 -7.00
N LEU A 149 16.03 6.96 -6.04
CA LEU A 149 15.61 7.44 -4.73
C LEU A 149 15.37 8.95 -4.85
N GLU A 150 14.11 9.36 -4.89
CA GLU A 150 13.76 10.78 -4.84
C GLU A 150 13.74 11.21 -3.36
N LYS A 151 14.68 12.08 -2.97
CA LYS A 151 14.61 12.74 -1.66
C LYS A 151 13.54 13.81 -1.74
N ASN A 152 12.48 13.69 -0.94
CA ASN A 152 11.51 14.76 -0.78
C ASN A 152 12.24 16.00 -0.25
N GLY A 153 12.39 17.02 -1.10
CA GLY A 153 12.95 18.32 -0.73
C GLY A 153 12.01 18.98 0.28
N LYS A 154 12.59 19.44 1.40
CA LYS A 154 11.90 20.19 2.46
C LYS A 154 11.26 21.47 1.94
#